data_AF-A0A535RT01-F1
#
_entry.id   AF-A0A535RT01-F1
#
_cell.length_a   1.000
_cell.length_b   1.000
_cell.length_c   1.000
_cell.angle_alpha   90.00
_cell.angle_beta   90.00
_cell.angle_gamma   90.00
#
_symmetry.space_group_name_H-M   'P 1'
#
loop_
_entity.id
_entity.type
_entity.pdbx_description
1 polymer ?
#
loop_
_entity_poly.entity_id
_entity_poly.type
_entity_poly.pdbx_seq_one_letter_code
_entity_poly.pdbx_strand_id
1 'polypeptide(L)'
;MYEEFVERFIKRTAALQVGQPLDERTEVGPLISAGQRQRSLDYVTLGQEEGAQLVTGGVPADNAGYFLQPAIFTHVDNKMRIAQEEIFGPVVCVIPFGREMGMHAVQLYTEVKSVFFSQE
;
A
#
# COMPACT_ATOMS: atom_id res chain seq x y z
N MET A 1 -6.33 -3.56 -19.93
CA MET A 1 -6.12 -4.45 -18.76
C MET A 1 -5.66 -3.68 -17.54
N TYR A 2 -4.60 -2.86 -17.60
CA TYR A 2 -4.15 -2.08 -16.44
C TYR A 2 -5.24 -1.16 -15.87
N GLU A 3 -5.83 -0.30 -16.70
CA GLU A 3 -6.87 0.64 -16.27
C GLU A 3 -8.10 -0.09 -15.67
N GLU A 4 -8.60 -1.11 -16.37
CA GLU A 4 -9.72 -1.93 -15.90
C GLU A 4 -9.42 -2.62 -14.55
N PHE A 5 -8.19 -3.14 -14.39
CA PHE A 5 -7.77 -3.74 -13.12
C PHE A 5 -7.73 -2.70 -12.01
N VAL A 6 -7.09 -1.55 -12.24
CA VAL A 6 -6.98 -0.47 -11.26
C VAL A 6 -8.36 0.01 -10.83
N GLU A 7 -9.27 0.23 -11.77
CA GLU A 7 -10.64 0.66 -11.46
C GLU A 7 -11.38 -0.35 -10.57
N ARG A 8 -11.33 -1.64 -10.93
CA ARG A 8 -11.98 -2.71 -10.15
C ARG A 8 -11.33 -2.89 -8.78
N PHE A 9 -10.00 -2.73 -8.70
CA PHE A 9 -9.25 -2.85 -7.46
C PHE A 9 -9.55 -1.69 -6.51
N ILE A 10 -9.62 -0.45 -7.01
CA ILE A 10 -10.07 0.72 -6.25
C ILE A 10 -11.47 0.48 -5.67
N LYS A 11 -12.43 0.06 -6.51
CA LYS A 11 -13.81 -0.18 -6.08
C LYS A 11 -13.89 -1.23 -4.97
N ARG A 12 -13.16 -2.35 -5.09
CA ARG A 12 -13.17 -3.41 -4.08
C ARG A 12 -12.50 -2.95 -2.78
N THR A 13 -11.37 -2.26 -2.87
CA THR A 13 -10.60 -1.79 -1.72
C THR A 13 -11.37 -0.72 -0.92
N ALA A 14 -12.03 0.21 -1.60
CA ALA A 14 -12.88 1.22 -0.95
C ALA A 14 -14.12 0.62 -0.25
N ALA A 15 -14.53 -0.59 -0.65
CA ALA A 15 -15.64 -1.31 -0.04
C ALA A 15 -15.22 -2.19 1.16
N LEU A 16 -13.93 -2.27 1.49
CA LEU A 16 -13.46 -3.08 2.62
C LEU A 16 -13.97 -2.53 3.95
N GLN A 17 -14.49 -3.43 4.79
CA GLN A 17 -14.98 -3.08 6.10
C GLN A 17 -13.83 -3.01 7.12
N VAL A 18 -13.38 -1.79 7.41
CA VAL A 18 -12.37 -1.50 8.45
C VAL A 18 -13.05 -1.39 9.81
N GLY A 19 -12.70 -2.24 10.76
CA GLY A 19 -13.48 -2.36 11.99
C GLY A 19 -12.85 -3.18 13.10
N GLN A 20 -13.62 -3.41 14.16
CA GLN A 20 -13.16 -4.13 15.34
C GLN A 20 -12.85 -5.60 15.00
N PRO A 21 -11.75 -6.19 15.51
CA PRO A 21 -11.35 -7.56 15.17
C PRO A 21 -12.37 -8.66 15.52
N LEU A 22 -13.26 -8.39 16.48
CA LEU A 22 -14.27 -9.35 16.94
C LEU A 22 -15.61 -9.23 16.18
N ASP A 23 -15.76 -8.24 15.29
CA ASP A 23 -16.92 -8.14 14.42
C ASP A 23 -16.69 -9.04 13.19
N GLU A 24 -17.61 -9.98 12.94
CA GLU A 24 -17.54 -10.93 11.81
C GLU A 24 -17.58 -10.25 10.44
N ARG A 25 -18.03 -9.00 10.39
CA ARG A 25 -18.06 -8.17 9.19
C ARG A 25 -16.72 -7.49 8.89
N THR A 26 -15.83 -7.40 9.88
CA THR A 26 -14.53 -6.74 9.71
C THR A 26 -13.65 -7.52 8.75
N GLU A 27 -13.16 -6.84 7.72
CA GLU A 27 -12.19 -7.36 6.75
C GLU A 27 -10.77 -6.86 7.04
N VAL A 28 -10.65 -5.68 7.66
CA VAL A 28 -9.36 -5.05 7.99
C VAL A 28 -9.38 -4.55 9.44
N GLY A 29 -8.55 -5.18 10.28
CA GLY A 29 -8.37 -4.81 11.69
C GLY A 29 -7.41 -3.63 11.90
N PRO A 30 -7.12 -3.27 13.16
CA PRO A 30 -6.20 -2.18 13.49
C PRO A 30 -4.74 -2.60 13.25
N LEU A 31 -3.87 -1.61 13.11
CA LEU A 31 -2.43 -1.80 13.26
C LEU A 31 -2.06 -2.04 14.73
N ILE A 32 -0.90 -2.64 14.96
CA ILE A 32 -0.47 -3.06 16.30
C ILE A 32 -0.27 -1.90 17.29
N SER A 33 0.05 -0.70 16.80
CA SER A 33 0.34 0.46 17.65
C SER A 33 0.11 1.79 16.94
N ALA A 34 -0.01 2.88 17.73
CA ALA A 34 -0.05 4.24 17.21
C ALA A 34 1.19 4.58 16.38
N GLY A 35 2.38 4.16 16.84
CA GLY A 35 3.64 4.37 16.13
C GLY A 35 3.69 3.62 14.79
N GLN A 36 3.10 2.42 14.71
CA GLN A 36 2.99 1.73 13.42
C GLN A 36 2.06 2.46 12.46
N ARG A 37 0.89 2.91 12.94
CA ARG A 37 -0.04 3.71 12.14
C ARG A 37 0.61 4.98 11.62
N GLN A 38 1.33 5.70 12.49
CA GLN A 38 2.01 6.94 12.09
C GLN A 38 3.07 6.65 11.01
N ARG A 39 3.91 5.63 11.19
CA ARG A 39 4.89 5.23 10.16
C ARG A 39 4.23 4.94 8.81
N SER A 40 3.11 4.21 8.80
CA SER A 40 2.40 3.95 7.54
C SER A 40 1.82 5.23 6.92
N LEU A 41 1.31 6.19 7.71
CA LEU A 41 0.84 7.49 7.22
C LEU A 41 1.99 8.37 6.69
N ASP A 42 3.16 8.31 7.32
CA ASP A 42 4.36 9.03 6.85
C ASP A 42 4.79 8.51 5.47
N TYR A 43 4.73 7.19 5.23
CA TYR A 43 4.96 6.61 3.90
C TYR A 43 3.90 6.99 2.89
N VAL A 44 2.62 7.10 3.28
CA VAL A 44 1.57 7.61 2.39
C VAL A 44 1.88 9.04 1.97
N THR A 45 2.25 9.90 2.93
CA THR A 45 2.62 11.30 2.65
C THR A 45 3.84 11.35 1.72
N LEU A 46 4.89 10.59 2.03
CA LEU A 46 6.09 10.48 1.21
C LEU A 46 5.79 10.03 -0.22
N GLY A 47 4.93 9.03 -0.40
CA GLY A 47 4.54 8.55 -1.72
C GLY A 47 3.92 9.65 -2.58
N GLN A 48 3.05 10.48 -1.99
CA GLN A 48 2.47 11.63 -2.67
C GLN A 48 3.52 12.70 -3.00
N GLU A 49 4.47 12.95 -2.10
CA GLU A 49 5.59 13.90 -2.30
C GLU A 49 6.55 13.43 -3.40
N GLU A 50 6.78 12.12 -3.53
CA GLU A 50 7.59 11.52 -4.60
C GLU A 50 6.87 11.49 -5.96
N GLY A 51 5.59 11.86 -6.01
CA GLY A 51 4.81 12.00 -7.23
C GLY A 51 3.89 10.81 -7.55
N ALA A 52 3.79 9.82 -6.66
CA ALA A 52 2.79 8.76 -6.80
C ALA A 52 1.39 9.31 -6.56
N GLN A 53 0.40 8.72 -7.24
CA GLN A 53 -0.99 9.11 -7.09
C GLN A 53 -1.71 8.18 -6.11
N LEU A 54 -2.12 8.73 -4.96
CA LEU A 54 -3.03 8.06 -4.02
C LEU A 54 -4.45 8.04 -4.61
N VAL A 55 -4.96 6.87 -4.96
CA VAL A 55 -6.27 6.72 -5.64
C VAL A 55 -7.39 6.24 -4.70
N THR A 56 -7.06 5.75 -3.51
CA THR A 56 -8.02 5.43 -2.43
C THR A 56 -7.31 5.37 -1.08
N GLY A 57 -8.04 5.57 0.01
CA GLY A 57 -7.58 5.36 1.38
C GLY A 57 -6.48 6.31 1.84
N GLY A 58 -5.52 5.79 2.63
CA GLY A 58 -4.34 6.54 3.07
C GLY A 58 -4.62 7.52 4.21
N VAL A 59 -5.77 7.39 4.87
CA VAL A 59 -6.19 8.24 6.00
C VAL A 59 -6.59 7.38 7.19
N PRO A 60 -6.53 7.88 8.43
CA PRO A 60 -7.09 7.18 9.58
C PRO A 60 -8.56 6.84 9.35
N ALA A 61 -9.01 5.67 9.81
CA ALA A 61 -10.44 5.37 9.87
C ALA A 61 -11.06 6.05 11.11
N ASP A 62 -12.33 6.44 11.02
CA ASP A 62 -13.11 7.12 12.08
C ASP A 62 -13.49 6.19 13.25
N ASN A 63 -12.51 5.47 13.81
CA ASN A 63 -12.67 4.51 14.88
C ASN A 63 -11.65 4.78 16.00
N ALA A 64 -12.05 4.58 17.26
CA ALA A 64 -11.10 4.56 18.38
C ALA A 64 -10.12 3.39 18.23
N GLY A 65 -8.83 3.68 18.07
CA GLY A 65 -7.77 2.67 17.86
C GLY A 65 -6.76 3.09 16.79
N TYR A 66 -6.00 2.13 16.26
CA TYR A 66 -4.90 2.37 15.32
C TYR A 66 -5.25 1.92 13.90
N PHE A 67 -6.41 2.34 13.43
CA PHE A 67 -6.92 1.97 12.10
C PHE A 67 -6.39 2.87 11.00
N LEU A 68 -6.21 2.30 9.81
CA LEU A 68 -5.83 2.98 8.58
C LEU A 68 -6.72 2.48 7.44
N GLN A 69 -7.29 3.39 6.65
CA GLN A 69 -8.03 3.04 5.45
C GLN A 69 -7.08 2.43 4.39
N PRO A 70 -7.38 1.24 3.84
CA PRO A 70 -6.55 0.60 2.83
C PRO A 70 -6.26 1.51 1.64
N ALA A 71 -4.97 1.71 1.36
CA ALA A 71 -4.48 2.66 0.41
C ALA A 71 -3.97 2.00 -0.87
N ILE A 72 -4.22 2.64 -2.01
CA ILE A 72 -3.61 2.25 -3.29
C ILE A 72 -2.90 3.45 -3.89
N PHE A 73 -1.65 3.23 -4.28
CA PHE A 73 -0.89 4.13 -5.13
C PHE A 73 -0.84 3.61 -6.57
N THR A 74 -0.98 4.55 -7.51
CA THR A 74 -0.71 4.36 -8.94
C THR A 74 0.33 5.37 -9.39
N HIS A 75 0.79 5.28 -10.65
CA HIS A 75 1.86 6.15 -11.16
C HIS A 75 3.14 6.09 -10.31
N VAL A 76 3.40 4.89 -9.76
CA VAL A 76 4.57 4.64 -8.93
C VAL A 76 5.75 4.32 -9.86
N ASP A 77 6.82 5.11 -9.75
CA ASP A 77 8.12 4.75 -10.31
C ASP A 77 8.80 3.75 -9.36
N ASN A 78 9.40 2.68 -9.89
CA ASN A 78 10.00 1.65 -9.06
C ASN A 78 11.10 2.20 -8.12
N LYS A 79 11.73 3.34 -8.45
CA LYS A 79 12.76 3.98 -7.63
C LYS A 79 12.22 4.75 -6.42
N MET A 80 10.90 5.00 -6.37
CA MET A 80 10.26 5.66 -5.23
C MET A 80 10.42 4.82 -3.97
N ARG A 81 10.56 5.47 -2.82
CA ARG A 81 10.75 4.76 -1.54
C ARG A 81 9.59 3.84 -1.23
N ILE A 82 8.36 4.22 -1.56
CA ILE A 82 7.17 3.37 -1.39
C ILE A 82 7.17 2.09 -2.25
N ALA A 83 8.05 1.99 -3.26
CA ALA A 83 8.27 0.77 -4.05
C ALA A 83 9.51 0.00 -3.60
N GLN A 84 10.36 0.61 -2.77
CA GLN A 84 11.66 0.07 -2.34
C GLN A 84 11.69 -0.39 -0.88
N GLU A 85 10.82 0.17 -0.04
CA GLU A 85 10.84 0.00 1.41
C GLU A 85 9.52 -0.58 1.90
N GLU A 86 9.61 -1.34 2.99
CA GLU A 86 8.44 -2.00 3.56
C GLU A 86 7.62 -1.04 4.44
N ILE A 87 6.37 -0.79 4.05
CA ILE A 87 5.45 0.11 4.76
C ILE A 87 4.81 -0.56 5.99
N PHE A 88 4.67 -1.90 5.98
CA PHE A 88 4.01 -2.70 7.04
C PHE A 88 2.60 -2.20 7.41
N GLY A 89 1.86 -1.71 6.42
CA GLY A 89 0.47 -1.26 6.57
C GLY A 89 -0.37 -1.69 5.37
N PRO A 90 -1.70 -1.46 5.40
CA PRO A 90 -2.58 -1.79 4.28
C PRO A 90 -2.41 -0.78 3.13
N VAL A 91 -1.20 -0.71 2.55
CA VAL A 91 -0.83 0.22 1.47
C VAL A 91 -0.24 -0.59 0.33
N VAL A 92 -0.76 -0.42 -0.89
CA VAL A 92 -0.32 -1.16 -2.08
C VAL A 92 0.10 -0.20 -3.19
N CYS A 93 1.24 -0.48 -3.81
CA CYS A 93 1.70 0.20 -5.03
C CYS A 93 1.34 -0.65 -6.26
N VAL A 94 0.70 -0.05 -7.26
CA VAL A 94 0.41 -0.72 -8.54
C VAL A 94 1.34 -0.15 -9.61
N ILE A 95 2.21 -1.01 -10.15
CA ILE A 95 3.21 -0.66 -11.16
C ILE A 95 2.92 -1.48 -12.43
N PRO A 96 2.56 -0.85 -13.57
CA PRO A 96 2.39 -1.57 -14.83
C PRO A 96 3.73 -2.01 -15.42
N PHE A 97 3.73 -3.11 -16.17
CA PHE A 97 4.86 -3.54 -16.98
C PHE A 97 4.43 -3.88 -18.41
N GLY A 98 5.35 -3.75 -19.37
CA GLY A 98 5.08 -3.98 -20.80
C GLY A 98 4.91 -5.46 -21.16
N ARG A 99 4.04 -5.74 -22.14
CA ARG A 99 3.67 -7.10 -22.57
C ARG A 99 4.84 -7.89 -23.20
N GLU A 100 5.77 -7.23 -23.87
CA GLU A 100 6.90 -7.88 -24.56
C GLU A 100 8.10 -8.18 -23.65
N MET A 101 8.01 -7.91 -22.34
CA MET A 101 9.17 -8.00 -21.46
C MET A 101 8.87 -8.74 -20.15
N GLY A 102 8.63 -10.06 -20.24
CA GLY A 102 8.52 -10.91 -19.04
C GLY A 102 9.73 -10.79 -18.10
N MET A 103 10.93 -10.51 -18.64
CA MET A 103 12.14 -10.24 -17.84
C MET A 103 12.09 -8.92 -17.06
N HIS A 104 11.34 -7.91 -17.51
CA HIS A 104 11.24 -6.61 -16.83
C HIS A 104 10.33 -6.71 -15.61
N ALA A 105 9.32 -7.58 -15.61
CA ALA A 105 8.54 -7.90 -14.41
C ALA A 105 9.41 -8.57 -13.34
N VAL A 106 10.29 -9.50 -13.75
CA VAL A 106 11.30 -10.09 -12.86
C VAL A 106 12.24 -9.00 -12.35
N GLN A 107 12.71 -8.12 -13.22
CA GLN A 107 13.61 -7.03 -12.85
C GLN A 107 12.97 -6.07 -11.82
N LEU A 108 11.76 -5.59 -12.06
CA LEU A 108 11.01 -4.75 -11.12
C LEU A 108 10.89 -5.41 -9.74
N TYR A 109 10.57 -6.71 -9.70
CA TYR A 109 10.47 -7.47 -8.45
C TYR A 109 11.83 -7.65 -7.76
N THR A 110 12.92 -7.83 -8.51
CA THR A 110 14.27 -8.00 -7.94
C THR A 110 14.94 -6.68 -7.57
N GLU A 111 14.48 -5.56 -8.12
CA GLU A 111 14.97 -4.22 -7.82
C GLU A 111 14.30 -3.61 -6.58
N VAL A 112 13.91 -4.43 -5.59
CA VAL A 112 13.51 -3.96 -4.25
C VAL A 112 14.74 -4.08 -3.35
N LYS A 113 14.98 -3.11 -2.45
CA LYS A 113 16.06 -3.22 -1.46
C LYS A 113 15.92 -4.58 -0.75
N SER A 114 16.95 -5.43 -0.85
CA SER A 114 16.99 -6.71 -0.16
C SER A 114 16.73 -6.48 1.33
N VAL A 115 15.65 -7.07 1.86
CA VAL A 115 15.36 -7.07 3.29
C VAL A 115 16.35 -8.01 3.97
N PHE A 116 17.58 -7.53 4.16
CA PHE A 116 18.51 -8.16 5.09
C PHE A 116 18.13 -7.68 6.48
N PHE A 117 17.56 -8.58 7.28
CA PHE A 117 17.47 -8.39 8.73
C PHE A 117 18.88 -8.12 9.26
N SER A 118 19.14 -6.91 9.78
CA SER A 118 20.28 -6.74 10.68
C SER A 118 19.94 -7.52 11.95
N GLN A 119 20.65 -8.62 12.17
CA GLN A 119 20.75 -9.18 13.51
C GLN A 119 21.58 -8.19 14.32
N GLU A 120 20.95 -7.54 15.30
CA GLU A 120 21.66 -7.09 16.50
C GLU A 120 21.87 -8.29 17.44
#